data_AF-A0A7W6T118-F1
#
_entry.id   AF-A0A7W6T118-F1
#
_cell.length_a   1.000
_cell.length_b   1.000
_cell.length_c   1.000
_cell.angle_alpha   90.00
_cell.angle_beta   90.00
_cell.angle_gamma   90.00
#
_symmetry.space_group_name_H-M   'P 1'
#
loop_
_entity.id
_entity.type
_entity.pdbx_description
1 polymer ?
#
loop_
_entity_poly.entity_id
_entity_poly.type
_entity_poly.pdbx_seq_one_letter_code
_entity_poly.pdbx_strand_id
1 'polypeptide(L)'
;MPLRRLVESDNSSSAFVIACYSDPGLQVCREGTERPVFGIAECGVLTALARAETFGVIAIAQRSIPRHMRYLRQMGLTDRLAGERPLNMSVAETASGDGTLAKMIEIGRALRDQDGARAIVMGCAGMARHRRPLEDALGIPVIDPTQAAVTMALGTVQFSAH
;
A
#
# COMPACT_ATOMS: atom_id res chain seq x y z
N MET A 1 -1.58 -23.08 1.90
CA MET A 1 -0.65 -22.03 1.42
C MET A 1 0.35 -21.69 2.53
N PRO A 2 1.64 -21.42 2.23
CA PRO A 2 2.66 -21.16 3.26
C PRO A 2 2.32 -20.03 4.23
N LEU A 3 1.81 -18.89 3.74
CA LEU A 3 1.43 -17.75 4.60
C LEU A 3 0.28 -18.08 5.56
N ARG A 4 -0.73 -18.83 5.10
CA ARG A 4 -1.84 -19.29 5.97
C ARG A 4 -1.33 -20.13 7.13
N ARG A 5 -0.44 -21.11 6.86
CA ARG A 5 0.12 -21.97 7.90
C ARG A 5 0.91 -21.17 8.93
N LEU A 6 1.65 -20.15 8.48
CA LEU A 6 2.40 -19.26 9.37
C LEU A 6 1.46 -18.55 10.35
N VAL A 7 0.39 -17.94 9.83
CA VAL A 7 -0.62 -17.22 10.61
C VAL A 7 -1.41 -18.17 11.54
N GLU A 8 -1.78 -19.37 11.07
CA GLU A 8 -2.44 -20.41 11.88
C GLU A 8 -1.57 -20.87 13.06
N SER A 9 -0.25 -20.96 12.86
CA SER A 9 0.68 -21.47 13.87
C SER A 9 1.11 -20.46 14.93
N ASP A 10 0.93 -19.16 14.69
CA ASP A 10 1.37 -18.09 15.60
C ASP A 10 0.26 -17.71 16.57
N ASN A 11 0.45 -18.09 17.84
CA ASN A 11 -0.44 -17.79 18.95
C ASN A 11 -0.01 -16.63 19.84
N SER A 12 1.05 -15.92 19.47
CA SER A 12 1.66 -14.85 20.27
C SER A 12 1.34 -13.45 19.73
N SER A 13 1.21 -13.31 18.41
CA SER A 13 0.90 -12.03 17.78
C SER A 13 -0.54 -11.56 18.09
N SER A 14 -0.79 -10.25 18.22
CA SER A 14 -2.15 -9.72 18.39
C SER A 14 -2.84 -9.38 17.07
N ALA A 15 -2.07 -9.19 16.00
CA ALA A 15 -2.54 -8.95 14.65
C ALA A 15 -1.41 -9.28 13.65
N PHE A 16 -1.77 -9.42 12.37
CA PHE A 16 -0.82 -9.72 11.29
C PHE A 16 -0.89 -8.66 10.18
N VAL A 17 0.27 -8.32 9.60
CA VAL A 17 0.37 -7.42 8.44
C VAL A 17 1.10 -8.13 7.30
N ILE A 18 0.46 -8.20 6.13
CA ILE A 18 1.06 -8.72 4.90
C ILE A 18 1.78 -7.57 4.18
N ALA A 19 3.10 -7.50 4.36
CA ALA A 19 3.95 -6.42 3.83
C ALA A 19 4.28 -6.53 2.33
N CYS A 20 3.28 -6.77 1.49
CA CYS A 20 3.41 -6.77 0.04
C CYS A 20 2.20 -6.06 -0.58
N TYR A 21 2.42 -5.09 -1.47
CA TYR A 21 1.36 -4.24 -2.05
C TYR A 21 0.37 -4.99 -2.98
N SER A 22 0.43 -6.31 -3.03
CA SER A 22 -0.58 -7.13 -3.72
C SER A 22 -1.36 -8.00 -2.75
N ASP A 23 -1.17 -7.79 -1.44
CA ASP A 23 -1.84 -8.49 -0.34
C ASP A 23 -1.99 -10.01 -0.58
N PRO A 24 -0.91 -10.72 -0.96
CA PRO A 24 -1.01 -12.09 -1.41
C PRO A 24 -1.56 -13.00 -0.31
N GLY A 25 -2.67 -13.67 -0.59
CA GLY A 25 -3.29 -14.62 0.34
C GLY A 25 -4.02 -13.96 1.52
N LEU A 26 -4.29 -12.66 1.48
CA LEU A 26 -4.96 -11.93 2.58
C LEU A 26 -6.24 -12.63 3.06
N GLN A 27 -7.16 -12.95 2.15
CA GLN A 27 -8.43 -13.58 2.52
C GLN A 27 -8.22 -14.97 3.13
N VAL A 28 -7.29 -15.75 2.56
CA VAL A 28 -6.96 -17.09 3.05
C VAL A 28 -6.28 -17.05 4.43
N CYS A 29 -5.51 -15.98 4.74
CA CYS A 29 -4.97 -15.76 6.07
C CYS A 29 -6.05 -15.33 7.08
N ARG A 30 -7.01 -14.48 6.67
CA ARG A 30 -8.17 -14.10 7.49
C ARG A 30 -9.03 -15.31 7.87
N GLU A 31 -9.18 -16.28 6.97
CA GLU A 31 -9.87 -17.54 7.27
C GLU A 31 -9.08 -18.50 8.19
N GLY A 32 -7.76 -18.28 8.32
CA GLY A 32 -6.87 -19.15 9.08
C GLY A 32 -6.70 -18.77 10.55
N THR A 33 -7.20 -17.61 10.99
CA THR A 33 -7.04 -17.16 12.37
C THR A 33 -8.18 -16.23 12.78
N GLU A 34 -8.48 -16.19 14.07
CA GLU A 34 -9.41 -15.22 14.64
C GLU A 34 -8.75 -13.84 14.85
N ARG A 35 -7.41 -13.77 14.75
CA ARG A 35 -6.67 -12.52 14.90
C ARG A 35 -6.84 -11.62 13.66
N PRO A 36 -6.92 -10.30 13.82
CA PRO A 36 -6.97 -9.37 12.69
C PRO A 36 -5.79 -9.54 11.72
N VAL A 37 -6.08 -9.60 10.41
CA VAL A 37 -5.07 -9.67 9.34
C VAL A 37 -5.28 -8.52 8.36
N PHE A 38 -4.21 -7.75 8.11
CA PHE A 38 -4.21 -6.55 7.28
C PHE A 38 -3.30 -6.71 6.08
N GLY A 39 -3.79 -6.28 4.92
CA GLY A 39 -2.97 -6.10 3.72
C GLY A 39 -2.52 -4.65 3.58
N ILE A 40 -1.25 -4.42 3.24
CA ILE A 40 -0.75 -3.06 3.10
C ILE A 40 -1.40 -2.32 1.93
N ALA A 41 -1.78 -3.00 0.84
CA ALA A 41 -2.46 -2.33 -0.27
C ALA A 41 -3.87 -1.89 0.10
N GLU A 42 -4.68 -2.78 0.70
CA GLU A 42 -6.02 -2.44 1.20
C GLU A 42 -5.95 -1.24 2.16
N CYS A 43 -5.07 -1.31 3.16
CA CYS A 43 -4.93 -0.25 4.17
C CYS A 43 -4.40 1.06 3.57
N GLY A 44 -3.43 0.97 2.64
CA GLY A 44 -2.87 2.15 1.98
C GLY A 44 -3.92 2.90 1.16
N VAL A 45 -4.75 2.17 0.41
CA VAL A 45 -5.84 2.76 -0.40
C VAL A 45 -6.91 3.38 0.50
N LEU A 46 -7.38 2.66 1.52
CA LEU A 46 -8.39 3.18 2.44
C LEU A 46 -7.90 4.44 3.19
N THR A 47 -6.62 4.48 3.58
CA THR A 47 -6.02 5.66 4.21
C THR A 47 -5.94 6.84 3.24
N ALA A 48 -5.63 6.59 1.96
CA ALA A 48 -5.64 7.65 0.95
C ALA A 48 -7.04 8.23 0.76
N LEU A 49 -8.07 7.38 0.71
CA LEU A 49 -9.47 7.79 0.57
C LEU A 49 -10.03 8.53 1.79
N ALA A 50 -9.47 8.28 2.98
CA ALA A 50 -9.77 9.07 4.17
C ALA A 50 -9.20 10.50 4.10
N ARG A 51 -8.22 10.75 3.21
CA ARG A 51 -7.51 12.03 3.10
C ARG A 51 -7.84 12.80 1.83
N ALA A 52 -8.35 12.13 0.80
CA ALA A 52 -8.65 12.73 -0.48
C ALA A 52 -9.72 11.95 -1.24
N GLU A 53 -10.43 12.62 -2.15
CA GLU A 53 -11.44 11.96 -2.97
C GLU A 53 -10.81 10.94 -3.94
N THR A 54 -9.77 11.32 -4.68
CA THR A 54 -9.08 10.45 -5.63
C THR A 54 -7.65 10.17 -5.22
N PHE A 55 -7.13 9.00 -5.59
CA PHE A 55 -5.75 8.62 -5.30
C PHE A 55 -5.03 8.11 -6.54
N GLY A 56 -3.71 8.28 -6.55
CA GLY A 56 -2.81 7.69 -7.53
C GLY A 56 -1.89 6.65 -6.87
N VAL A 57 -1.40 5.69 -7.65
CA VAL A 57 -0.46 4.66 -7.17
C VAL A 57 0.86 4.74 -7.92
N ILE A 58 1.97 4.79 -7.18
CA ILE A 58 3.31 4.64 -7.76
C ILE A 58 3.68 3.15 -7.70
N ALA A 59 3.53 2.44 -8.81
CA ALA A 59 3.84 1.01 -8.89
C ALA A 59 5.35 0.77 -8.95
N ILE A 60 5.81 -0.38 -8.46
CA ILE A 60 7.22 -0.78 -8.62
C ILE A 60 7.61 -1.00 -10.10
N ALA A 61 6.72 -1.62 -10.88
CA ALA A 61 6.97 -1.98 -12.28
C ALA A 61 5.66 -2.08 -13.07
N GLN A 62 5.72 -1.85 -14.39
CA GLN A 62 4.56 -1.92 -15.29
C GLN A 62 3.81 -3.26 -15.18
N ARG A 63 4.56 -4.37 -15.05
CA ARG A 63 4.00 -5.72 -14.93
C ARG A 63 3.16 -5.94 -13.66
N SER A 64 3.30 -5.09 -12.64
CA SER A 64 2.54 -5.20 -11.39
C SER A 64 1.13 -4.61 -11.52
N ILE A 65 0.97 -3.59 -12.37
CA ILE A 65 -0.28 -2.82 -12.52
C ILE A 65 -1.49 -3.70 -12.83
N PRO A 66 -1.45 -4.67 -13.78
CA PRO A 66 -2.61 -5.52 -14.03
C PRO A 66 -3.10 -6.30 -12.80
N ARG A 67 -2.19 -6.66 -11.89
CA ARG A 67 -2.56 -7.34 -10.63
C ARG A 67 -3.17 -6.36 -9.64
N HIS A 68 -2.62 -5.16 -9.51
CA HIS A 68 -3.18 -4.12 -8.64
C HIS A 68 -4.58 -3.71 -9.10
N MET A 69 -4.79 -3.55 -10.41
CA MET A 69 -6.11 -3.26 -10.97
C MET A 69 -7.14 -4.35 -10.69
N ARG A 70 -6.76 -5.64 -10.73
CA ARG A 70 -7.67 -6.72 -10.33
C ARG A 70 -8.07 -6.60 -8.85
N TYR A 71 -7.11 -6.27 -7.99
CA TYR A 71 -7.36 -6.12 -6.58
C TYR A 71 -8.24 -4.90 -6.27
N LEU A 72 -7.99 -3.75 -6.89
CA LEU A 72 -8.84 -2.56 -6.76
C LEU A 72 -10.27 -2.77 -7.28
N ARG A 73 -10.46 -3.60 -8.32
CA ARG A 73 -11.80 -4.03 -8.77
C ARG A 73 -12.51 -4.88 -7.71
N GLN A 74 -11.81 -5.81 -7.07
CA GLN A 74 -12.37 -6.61 -5.97
C GLN A 74 -12.78 -5.73 -4.79
N MET A 75 -12.05 -4.64 -4.54
CA MET A 75 -12.39 -3.66 -3.51
C MET A 75 -13.52 -2.70 -3.92
N GLY A 76 -13.93 -2.66 -5.19
CA GLY A 76 -14.93 -1.70 -5.69
C GLY A 76 -14.44 -0.25 -5.75
N LEU A 77 -13.12 -0.02 -5.83
CA LEU A 77 -12.52 1.32 -5.73
C LEU A 77 -11.88 1.82 -7.03
N THR A 78 -12.22 1.19 -8.16
CA THR A 78 -11.62 1.55 -9.46
C THR A 78 -11.96 2.98 -9.87
N ASP A 79 -13.19 3.45 -9.60
CA ASP A 79 -13.63 4.80 -9.95
C ASP A 79 -12.95 5.91 -9.14
N ARG A 80 -12.26 5.55 -8.05
CA ARG A 80 -11.53 6.47 -7.17
C ARG A 80 -10.02 6.48 -7.46
N LEU A 81 -9.54 5.57 -8.31
CA LEU A 81 -8.16 5.55 -8.80
C LEU A 81 -8.03 6.56 -9.94
N ALA A 82 -7.32 7.65 -9.70
CA ALA A 82 -6.94 8.63 -10.72
C ALA A 82 -6.00 8.02 -11.77
N GLY A 83 -5.02 7.23 -11.31
CA GLY A 83 -4.07 6.55 -12.19
C GLY A 83 -3.07 5.70 -11.40
N GLU A 84 -2.41 4.79 -12.11
CA GLU A 84 -1.27 4.04 -11.59
C GLU A 84 -0.13 4.08 -12.60
N ARG A 85 1.06 4.47 -12.14
CA ARG A 85 2.24 4.64 -13.00
C ARG A 85 3.47 3.94 -12.41
N PRO A 86 4.30 3.28 -13.23
CA PRO A 86 5.40 2.48 -12.69
C PRO A 86 6.71 3.27 -12.55
N LEU A 87 7.48 2.94 -11.51
CA LEU A 87 8.90 3.31 -11.42
C LEU A 87 9.76 2.53 -12.42
N ASN A 88 9.39 1.29 -12.76
CA ASN A 88 10.25 0.37 -13.51
C ASN A 88 11.64 0.25 -12.87
N MET A 89 11.64 -0.02 -11.57
CA MET A 89 12.82 -0.32 -10.75
C MET A 89 12.58 -1.64 -10.01
N SER A 90 13.63 -2.36 -9.66
CA SER A 90 13.57 -3.51 -8.77
C SER A 90 13.36 -3.09 -7.32
N VAL A 91 12.90 -4.02 -6.49
CA VAL A 91 12.71 -3.78 -5.05
C VAL A 91 14.01 -3.34 -4.38
N ALA A 92 15.14 -3.98 -4.73
CA ALA A 92 16.45 -3.67 -4.18
C ALA A 92 16.90 -2.24 -4.54
N GLU A 93 16.72 -1.82 -5.79
CA GLU A 93 17.02 -0.44 -6.21
C GLU A 93 16.15 0.58 -5.49
N THR A 94 14.85 0.29 -5.33
CA THR A 94 13.99 1.19 -4.54
C THR A 94 14.36 1.23 -3.07
N ALA A 95 15.04 0.21 -2.53
CA ALA A 95 15.52 0.15 -1.16
C ALA A 95 16.88 0.86 -0.94
N SER A 96 17.73 0.99 -1.97
CA SER A 96 19.09 1.53 -1.82
C SER A 96 19.16 3.06 -1.71
N GLY A 97 18.42 3.83 -2.52
CA GLY A 97 18.31 5.30 -2.33
C GLY A 97 18.47 6.09 -3.60
N ASP A 98 19.47 5.70 -4.37
CA ASP A 98 20.00 6.54 -5.42
C ASP A 98 18.99 6.66 -6.57
N GLY A 99 18.64 7.90 -6.93
CA GLY A 99 17.69 8.23 -8.01
C GLY A 99 16.22 7.87 -7.75
N THR A 100 15.91 7.05 -6.73
CA THR A 100 14.53 6.56 -6.49
C THR A 100 13.59 7.72 -6.17
N LEU A 101 13.96 8.60 -5.24
CA LEU A 101 13.12 9.74 -4.85
C LEU A 101 12.83 10.67 -6.03
N ALA A 102 13.85 11.00 -6.83
CA ALA A 102 13.69 11.88 -7.98
C ALA A 102 12.66 11.32 -8.99
N LYS A 103 12.74 10.01 -9.26
CA LYS A 103 11.79 9.32 -10.14
C LYS A 103 10.39 9.24 -9.54
N MET A 104 10.28 9.01 -8.23
CA MET A 104 9.00 9.04 -7.53
C MET A 104 8.35 10.43 -7.58
N ILE A 105 9.14 11.50 -7.48
CA ILE A 105 8.65 12.88 -7.61
C ILE A 105 8.13 13.13 -9.04
N GLU A 106 8.86 12.72 -10.07
CA GLU A 106 8.45 12.84 -11.46
C GLU A 106 7.09 12.15 -11.69
N ILE A 107 6.98 10.88 -11.30
CA ILE A 107 5.75 10.10 -11.47
C ILE A 107 4.62 10.65 -10.60
N GLY A 108 4.91 11.03 -9.37
CA GLY A 108 3.93 11.62 -8.44
C GLY A 108 3.35 12.93 -8.97
N ARG A 109 4.18 13.77 -9.60
CA ARG A 109 3.71 15.00 -10.28
C ARG A 109 2.82 14.65 -11.46
N ALA A 110 3.18 13.65 -12.26
CA ALA A 110 2.34 13.22 -13.38
C ALA A 110 0.98 12.68 -12.90
N LEU A 111 0.96 11.85 -11.85
CA LEU A 111 -0.27 11.36 -11.22
C LEU A 111 -1.14 12.52 -10.69
N ARG A 112 -0.53 13.53 -10.06
CA ARG A 112 -1.23 14.70 -9.52
C ARG A 112 -1.78 15.61 -10.63
N ASP A 113 -0.93 15.99 -11.57
CA ASP A 113 -1.18 17.08 -12.53
C ASP A 113 -1.91 16.60 -13.79
N GLN A 114 -1.68 15.35 -14.21
CA GLN A 114 -2.25 14.79 -15.45
C GLN A 114 -3.40 13.83 -15.16
N ASP A 115 -3.24 12.96 -14.16
CA ASP A 115 -4.24 11.92 -13.88
C ASP A 115 -5.29 12.38 -12.84
N GLY A 116 -5.01 13.46 -12.10
CA GLY A 116 -5.94 14.06 -11.15
C GLY A 116 -5.88 13.47 -9.74
N ALA A 117 -4.80 12.77 -9.36
CA ALA A 117 -4.61 12.23 -8.03
C ALA A 117 -4.53 13.34 -6.96
N ARG A 118 -5.27 13.17 -5.86
CA ARG A 118 -5.26 14.09 -4.71
C ARG A 118 -4.61 13.51 -3.46
N ALA A 119 -4.28 12.23 -3.49
CA ALA A 119 -3.34 11.55 -2.61
C ALA A 119 -2.52 10.53 -3.41
N ILE A 120 -1.33 10.16 -2.94
CA ILE A 120 -0.48 9.14 -3.55
C ILE A 120 -0.29 7.97 -2.60
N VAL A 121 -0.46 6.75 -3.11
CA VAL A 121 -0.11 5.52 -2.40
C VAL A 121 1.18 4.94 -3.00
N MET A 122 2.15 4.64 -2.16
CA MET A 122 3.38 3.97 -2.59
C MET A 122 3.13 2.49 -2.83
N GLY A 123 3.36 1.99 -4.05
CA GLY A 123 3.04 0.62 -4.46
C GLY A 123 4.07 -0.45 -4.08
N CYS A 124 4.94 -0.19 -3.09
CA CYS A 124 5.95 -1.12 -2.59
C CYS A 124 6.41 -0.71 -1.18
N ALA A 125 6.56 -1.69 -0.28
CA ALA A 125 7.09 -1.46 1.07
C ALA A 125 8.54 -0.92 1.07
N GLY A 126 9.33 -1.25 0.04
CA GLY A 126 10.71 -0.76 -0.13
C GLY A 126 10.82 0.76 -0.35
N MET A 127 9.69 1.45 -0.60
CA MET A 127 9.64 2.89 -0.80
C MET A 127 9.47 3.69 0.50
N ALA A 128 9.27 3.03 1.65
CA ALA A 128 8.86 3.65 2.91
C ALA A 128 9.69 4.88 3.33
N ARG A 129 11.02 4.84 3.17
CA ARG A 129 11.91 5.94 3.56
C ARG A 129 11.68 7.24 2.76
N HIS A 130 11.08 7.14 1.58
CA HIS A 130 10.81 8.27 0.69
C HIS A 130 9.49 8.98 0.99
N ARG A 131 8.68 8.48 1.93
CA ARG A 131 7.33 9.00 2.19
C ARG A 131 7.32 10.51 2.45
N ARG A 132 8.08 10.98 3.45
CA ARG A 132 8.11 12.41 3.83
C ARG A 132 8.69 13.29 2.73
N PRO A 133 9.90 13.01 2.19
CA PRO A 133 10.45 13.83 1.11
C PRO A 133 9.55 13.90 -0.13
N LEU A 134 8.85 12.80 -0.44
CA LEU A 134 7.90 12.79 -1.55
C LEU A 134 6.66 13.64 -1.24
N GLU A 135 6.10 13.56 -0.03
CA GLU A 135 4.96 14.39 0.40
C GLU A 135 5.30 15.88 0.29
N ASP A 136 6.47 16.27 0.79
CA ASP A 136 6.96 17.65 0.74
C ASP A 136 7.11 18.15 -0.70
N ALA A 137 7.63 17.30 -1.60
CA ALA A 137 7.86 17.65 -3.00
C ALA A 137 6.57 17.69 -3.85
N LEU A 138 5.55 16.92 -3.48
CA LEU A 138 4.28 16.84 -4.21
C LEU A 138 3.21 17.79 -3.66
N GLY A 139 3.32 18.22 -2.39
CA GLY A 139 2.33 19.10 -1.76
C GLY A 139 0.94 18.47 -1.60
N ILE A 140 0.83 17.15 -1.71
CA ILE A 140 -0.40 16.36 -1.50
C ILE A 140 -0.08 15.16 -0.61
N PRO A 141 -1.07 14.60 0.11
CA PRO A 141 -0.85 13.45 0.99
C PRO A 141 -0.14 12.28 0.30
N VAL A 142 0.89 11.73 0.95
CA VAL A 142 1.59 10.51 0.50
C VAL A 142 1.48 9.43 1.58
N ILE A 143 0.92 8.29 1.19
CA ILE A 143 0.65 7.16 2.06
C ILE A 143 1.75 6.11 1.90
N ASP A 144 2.44 5.82 3.00
CA ASP A 144 3.16 4.56 3.16
C ASP A 144 2.15 3.47 3.54
N PRO A 145 1.88 2.49 2.65
CA PRO A 145 0.90 1.46 2.91
C PRO A 145 1.27 0.58 4.13
N THR A 146 2.56 0.50 4.48
CA THR A 146 3.04 -0.28 5.64
C THR A 146 2.67 0.43 6.93
N GLN A 147 2.95 1.74 7.03
CA GLN A 147 2.54 2.57 8.17
C GLN A 147 1.02 2.58 8.31
N ALA A 148 0.29 2.67 7.19
CA ALA A 148 -1.17 2.60 7.19
C ALA A 148 -1.69 1.30 7.80
N ALA A 149 -1.20 0.14 7.34
CA ALA A 149 -1.63 -1.16 7.86
C ALA A 149 -1.28 -1.36 9.34
N VAL A 150 -0.07 -0.98 9.76
CA VAL A 150 0.33 -1.07 11.17
C VAL A 150 -0.56 -0.16 12.05
N THR A 151 -0.88 1.05 11.57
CA THR A 151 -1.76 1.97 12.31
C THR A 151 -3.17 1.41 12.46
N MET A 152 -3.74 0.83 11.40
CA MET A 152 -5.05 0.17 11.47
C MET A 152 -5.02 -1.07 12.36
N ALA A 153 -3.92 -1.84 12.33
CA ALA A 153 -3.74 -3.00 13.19
C ALA A 153 -3.69 -2.61 14.66
N LEU A 154 -2.89 -1.60 15.03
CA LEU A 154 -2.82 -1.08 16.39
C LEU A 154 -4.17 -0.55 16.86
N GLY A 155 -4.84 0.25 16.02
CA GLY A 155 -6.18 0.75 16.33
C GLY A 155 -7.18 -0.38 16.54
N THR A 156 -7.15 -1.40 15.68
CA THR A 156 -8.04 -2.56 15.82
C THR A 156 -7.77 -3.33 17.10
N VAL A 157 -6.51 -3.64 17.40
CA VAL A 157 -6.13 -4.31 18.67
C VAL A 157 -6.57 -3.50 19.89
N GLN A 158 -6.50 -2.16 19.83
CA GLN A 158 -6.95 -1.28 20.91
C GLN A 158 -8.48 -1.36 21.15
N PHE A 159 -9.27 -1.59 20.09
CA PHE A 159 -10.74 -1.68 20.17
C PHE A 159 -11.27 -3.11 20.22
N SER A 160 -10.43 -4.11 19.93
CA SER A 160 -10.69 -5.52 20.17
C SER A 160 -10.56 -5.80 21.66
N ALA A 161 -11.56 -5.37 22.44
CA ALA A 161 -11.75 -5.88 23.79
C ALA A 161 -11.89 -7.42 23.72
N HIS A 162 -11.22 -8.09 24.66
CA HIS A 162 -11.21 -9.54 24.87
C HIS A 162 -12.57 -10.22 24.69
#